data_AF-A0A3D1RFL4-F1
#
_entry.id   AF-A0A3D1RFL4-F1
#
_cell.length_a   1.000
_cell.length_b   1.000
_cell.length_c   1.000
_cell.angle_alpha   90.00
_cell.angle_beta   90.00
_cell.angle_gamma   90.00
#
_symmetry.space_group_name_H-M   'P 1'
#
loop_
_entity.id
_entity.type
_entity.pdbx_description
1 polymer ?
#
loop_
_entity_poly.entity_id
_entity_poly.type
_entity_poly.pdbx_seq_one_letter_code
_entity_poly.pdbx_strand_id
1 'polypeptide(L)'
;RNLMHHHTLESGRIRLSVLSNGDNPPDYLMSCAPLPAPESLPLHIDFSSHFGVMASPVSFFKNINYQHYLLAADEAKQRGLDDVILLNQHQRICETSISNIFCRIGNVILTPSIEEGCVAGIFRKQVLNALRGHPYEVHETQISADYLMNAEEIFLTNVIRGIRVVGTVGTKTKDNTLAHQLKQHFSALYPD
;
A
#
# COMPACT_ATOMS: atom_id res chain seq x y z
N ARG A 1 -11.35 -14.06 25.75
CA ARG A 1 -10.05 -13.62 26.34
C ARG A 1 -9.25 -12.93 25.25
N ASN A 2 -8.55 -11.84 25.55
CA ASN A 2 -7.84 -11.01 24.58
C ASN A 2 -6.69 -11.80 23.91
N LEU A 3 -6.73 -11.94 22.58
CA LEU A 3 -5.73 -12.70 21.81
C LEU A 3 -4.31 -12.17 22.06
N MET A 4 -4.15 -10.85 22.19
CA MET A 4 -2.86 -10.19 22.46
C MET A 4 -2.30 -10.55 23.84
N HIS A 5 -3.17 -10.59 24.87
CA HIS A 5 -2.76 -10.99 26.22
C HIS A 5 -2.31 -12.46 26.28
N HIS A 6 -2.95 -13.35 25.52
CA HIS A 6 -2.54 -14.75 25.43
C HIS A 6 -1.15 -14.94 24.80
N HIS A 7 -0.77 -14.04 23.90
CA HIS A 7 0.52 -14.04 23.23
C HIS A 7 1.54 -13.06 23.85
N THR A 8 1.20 -12.47 25.00
CA THR A 8 2.07 -11.53 25.74
C THR A 8 2.57 -10.36 24.89
N LEU A 9 1.74 -9.91 23.94
CA LEU A 9 2.07 -8.80 23.04
C LEU A 9 1.55 -7.48 23.59
N GLU A 10 2.44 -6.50 23.78
CA GLU A 10 2.08 -5.11 24.08
C GLU A 10 1.56 -4.39 22.82
N SER A 11 2.19 -4.65 21.67
CA SER A 11 1.74 -4.20 20.35
C SER A 11 1.86 -5.33 19.32
N GLY A 12 1.01 -5.32 18.30
CA GLY A 12 0.98 -6.40 17.32
C GLY A 12 -0.08 -6.20 16.25
N ARG A 13 0.04 -7.00 15.18
CA ARG A 13 -0.96 -7.08 14.13
C ARG A 13 -1.95 -8.20 14.43
N ILE A 14 -3.23 -7.92 14.24
CA ILE A 14 -4.30 -8.92 14.22
C ILE A 14 -4.76 -9.11 12.78
N ARG A 15 -4.89 -10.37 12.36
CA ARG A 15 -5.50 -10.75 11.08
C ARG A 15 -6.80 -11.49 11.36
N LEU A 16 -7.89 -11.00 10.79
CA LEU A 16 -9.17 -11.69 10.71
C LEU A 16 -9.42 -12.07 9.25
N SER A 17 -9.64 -13.35 9.00
CA SER A 17 -10.11 -13.87 7.72
C SER A 17 -11.50 -14.43 7.90
N VAL A 18 -12.45 -14.04 7.06
CA VAL A 18 -13.84 -14.55 7.05
C VAL A 18 -14.04 -15.34 5.76
N LEU A 19 -14.57 -16.55 5.88
CA LEU A 19 -14.73 -17.52 4.79
C LEU A 19 -16.21 -17.87 4.65
N SER A 20 -16.70 -17.89 3.41
CA SER A 20 -18.05 -18.36 3.11
C SER A 20 -18.16 -19.86 3.42
N ASN A 21 -19.28 -20.28 3.99
CA ASN A 21 -19.61 -21.66 4.29
C ASN A 21 -20.94 -22.07 3.59
N GLY A 22 -21.08 -21.66 2.33
CA GLY A 22 -22.32 -21.85 1.56
C GLY A 22 -23.47 -21.07 2.20
N ASP A 23 -24.58 -21.77 2.49
CA ASP A 23 -25.75 -21.20 3.16
C ASP A 23 -25.63 -21.15 4.70
N ASN A 24 -24.54 -21.70 5.26
CA ASN A 24 -24.29 -21.67 6.70
C ASN A 24 -23.65 -20.34 7.13
N PRO A 25 -23.67 -20.01 8.44
CA PRO A 25 -22.88 -18.91 8.97
C PRO A 25 -21.40 -19.01 8.55
N PRO A 26 -20.74 -17.89 8.26
CA PRO A 26 -19.36 -17.90 7.78
C PRO A 26 -18.40 -18.39 8.86
N ASP A 27 -17.38 -19.12 8.44
CA ASP A 27 -16.24 -19.45 9.29
C ASP A 27 -15.30 -18.25 9.39
N TYR A 28 -14.53 -18.19 10.48
CA TYR A 28 -13.51 -17.17 10.64
C TYR A 28 -12.24 -17.73 11.28
N LEU A 29 -11.12 -17.14 10.88
CA LEU A 29 -9.80 -17.37 11.48
C LEU A 29 -9.27 -16.04 11.99
N MET A 30 -8.87 -16.02 13.26
CA MET A 30 -8.17 -14.87 13.86
C MET A 30 -6.77 -15.30 14.29
N SER A 31 -5.76 -14.50 13.94
CA SER A 31 -4.39 -14.68 14.40
C SER A 31 -3.76 -13.35 14.80
N CYS A 32 -2.78 -13.39 15.69
CA CYS A 32 -1.93 -12.23 16.01
C CYS A 32 -0.45 -12.56 15.81
N ALA A 33 0.33 -11.52 15.52
CA ALA A 33 1.78 -11.59 15.47
C ALA A 33 2.38 -10.24 15.90
N PRO A 34 3.66 -10.19 16.29
CA PRO A 34 4.37 -8.92 16.49
C PRO A 34 4.28 -8.02 15.24
N LEU A 35 4.36 -6.71 15.47
CA LEU A 35 4.59 -5.78 14.36
C LEU A 35 5.98 -6.02 13.77
N PRO A 36 6.15 -5.89 12.44
CA PRO A 36 7.48 -5.91 11.85
C PRO A 36 8.30 -4.72 12.36
N ALA A 37 9.62 -4.87 12.40
CA ALA A 37 10.50 -3.76 12.73
C ALA A 37 10.25 -2.57 11.75
N PRO A 38 10.34 -1.32 12.24
CA PRO A 38 10.24 -0.15 11.39
C PRO A 38 11.29 -0.17 10.28
N GLU A 39 10.90 0.26 9.09
CA GLU A 39 11.85 0.44 7.99
C GLU A 39 12.57 1.78 8.13
N SER A 40 13.89 1.74 8.04
CA SER A 40 14.78 2.90 8.18
C SER A 40 15.26 3.46 6.85
N LEU A 41 15.28 2.67 5.78
CA LEU A 41 15.81 3.06 4.48
C LEU A 41 14.70 3.36 3.47
N PRO A 42 14.88 4.36 2.58
CA PRO A 42 14.03 4.54 1.42
C PRO A 42 14.02 3.30 0.53
N LEU A 43 12.85 2.97 0.00
CA LEU A 43 12.65 1.78 -0.83
C LEU A 43 13.24 1.93 -2.22
N HIS A 44 13.77 0.84 -2.74
CA HIS A 44 14.09 0.62 -4.15
C HIS A 44 13.00 -0.27 -4.77
N ILE A 45 12.20 0.30 -5.67
CA ILE A 45 11.09 -0.41 -6.31
C ILE A 45 11.20 -0.30 -7.83
N ASP A 46 10.45 -1.14 -8.54
CA ASP A 46 10.33 -1.05 -10.00
C ASP A 46 8.98 -1.67 -10.43
N PHE A 47 8.64 -1.57 -11.71
CA PHE A 47 7.45 -2.25 -12.24
C PHE A 47 7.64 -3.76 -12.23
N SER A 48 6.59 -4.49 -11.84
CA SER A 48 6.52 -5.93 -12.07
C SER A 48 6.55 -6.22 -13.57
N SER A 49 7.35 -7.21 -13.98
CA SER A 49 7.43 -7.65 -15.37
C SER A 49 6.50 -8.83 -15.69
N HIS A 50 5.88 -9.43 -14.67
CA HIS A 50 5.12 -10.68 -14.80
C HIS A 50 3.71 -10.63 -14.23
N PHE A 51 3.48 -9.77 -13.24
CA PHE A 51 2.26 -9.78 -12.44
C PHE A 51 1.58 -8.42 -12.47
N GLY A 52 0.25 -8.46 -12.45
CA GLY A 52 -0.60 -7.28 -12.42
C GLY A 52 -1.88 -7.57 -11.65
N VAL A 53 -2.73 -6.56 -11.58
CA VAL A 53 -4.04 -6.64 -10.91
C VAL A 53 -5.12 -6.66 -11.98
N MET A 54 -6.05 -7.61 -11.92
CA MET A 54 -7.25 -7.53 -12.76
C MET A 54 -8.29 -6.67 -12.04
N ALA A 55 -8.56 -5.49 -12.59
CA ALA A 55 -9.58 -4.59 -12.04
C ALA A 55 -10.98 -5.20 -12.24
N SER A 56 -11.74 -5.27 -11.15
CA SER A 56 -13.07 -5.87 -11.11
C SER A 56 -13.94 -5.15 -10.07
N PRO A 57 -15.27 -5.34 -10.07
CA PRO A 57 -16.17 -4.74 -9.08
C PRO A 57 -15.89 -5.16 -7.62
N VAL A 58 -15.00 -6.12 -7.38
CA VAL A 58 -14.64 -6.58 -6.03
C VAL A 58 -13.16 -6.37 -5.69
N SER A 59 -12.37 -5.80 -6.59
CA SER A 59 -10.91 -5.66 -6.39
C SER A 59 -10.57 -4.72 -5.24
N PHE A 60 -11.42 -3.72 -4.96
CA PHE A 60 -11.23 -2.79 -3.84
C PHE A 60 -11.44 -3.44 -2.47
N PHE A 61 -12.07 -4.61 -2.39
CA PHE A 61 -12.17 -5.38 -1.15
C PHE A 61 -10.86 -6.12 -0.86
N LYS A 62 -10.44 -6.12 0.40
CA LYS A 62 -9.34 -6.97 0.88
C LYS A 62 -9.79 -8.42 1.00
N ASN A 63 -9.82 -9.13 -0.13
CA ASN A 63 -10.28 -10.50 -0.24
C ASN A 63 -9.12 -11.51 -0.17
N ILE A 64 -9.45 -12.81 -0.19
CA ILE A 64 -8.50 -13.93 -0.10
C ILE A 64 -7.81 -14.28 -1.44
N ASN A 65 -8.22 -13.69 -2.56
CA ASN A 65 -7.65 -13.94 -3.88
C ASN A 65 -6.38 -13.10 -4.10
N TYR A 66 -5.41 -13.20 -3.19
CA TYR A 66 -4.19 -12.39 -3.19
C TYR A 66 -2.96 -13.13 -3.75
N GLN A 67 -3.15 -14.22 -4.51
CA GLN A 67 -2.03 -15.00 -5.08
C GLN A 67 -1.12 -14.14 -5.97
N HIS A 68 -1.68 -13.26 -6.79
CA HIS A 68 -0.90 -12.35 -7.64
C HIS A 68 -0.01 -11.40 -6.82
N TYR A 69 -0.48 -10.93 -5.65
CA TYR A 69 0.33 -10.15 -4.73
C TYR A 69 1.49 -10.95 -4.14
N LEU A 70 1.29 -12.24 -3.83
CA LEU A 70 2.37 -13.11 -3.35
C LEU A 70 3.45 -13.32 -4.41
N LEU A 71 3.02 -13.58 -5.65
CA LEU A 71 3.92 -13.79 -6.78
C LEU A 71 4.70 -12.51 -7.12
N ALA A 72 4.04 -11.35 -7.09
CA ALA A 72 4.67 -10.05 -7.23
C ALA A 72 5.71 -9.77 -6.13
N ALA A 73 5.38 -10.07 -4.87
CA ALA A 73 6.32 -9.92 -3.75
C ALA A 73 7.51 -10.87 -3.87
N ASP A 74 7.32 -12.07 -4.44
CA ASP A 74 8.40 -13.00 -4.72
C ASP A 74 9.29 -12.50 -5.87
N GLU A 75 8.69 -11.98 -6.94
CA GLU A 75 9.42 -11.32 -8.04
C GLU A 75 10.29 -10.17 -7.55
N ALA A 76 9.76 -9.30 -6.67
CA ALA A 76 10.51 -8.22 -6.05
C ALA A 76 11.79 -8.75 -5.38
N LYS A 77 11.66 -9.79 -4.55
CA LYS A 77 12.79 -10.41 -3.86
C LYS A 77 13.81 -11.01 -4.82
N GLN A 78 13.35 -11.73 -5.85
CA GLN A 78 14.23 -12.34 -6.85
C GLN A 78 15.04 -11.28 -7.62
N ARG A 79 14.48 -10.08 -7.77
CA ARG A 79 15.12 -8.93 -8.43
C ARG A 79 15.92 -8.04 -7.47
N GLY A 80 15.94 -8.33 -6.16
CA GLY A 80 16.58 -7.49 -5.16
C GLY A 80 15.87 -6.14 -4.93
N LEU A 81 14.57 -6.07 -5.22
CA LEU A 81 13.72 -4.91 -4.97
C LEU A 81 12.98 -5.07 -3.63
N ASP A 82 12.63 -3.93 -3.01
CA ASP A 82 11.85 -3.92 -1.77
C ASP A 82 10.35 -4.17 -1.99
N ASP A 83 9.84 -3.80 -3.18
CA ASP A 83 8.47 -4.00 -3.63
C ASP A 83 8.42 -3.82 -5.16
N VAL A 84 7.30 -4.20 -5.78
CA VAL A 84 7.06 -3.97 -7.21
C VAL A 84 5.73 -3.24 -7.44
N ILE A 85 5.73 -2.34 -8.42
CA ILE A 85 4.55 -1.61 -8.88
C ILE A 85 3.74 -2.52 -9.80
N LEU A 86 2.44 -2.62 -9.52
CA LEU A 86 1.49 -3.45 -10.26
C LEU A 86 0.60 -2.59 -11.14
N LEU A 87 0.46 -3.04 -12.39
CA LEU A 87 -0.42 -2.45 -13.39
C LEU A 87 -1.70 -3.26 -13.52
N ASN A 88 -2.79 -2.62 -13.94
CA ASN A 88 -3.99 -3.33 -14.36
C ASN A 88 -3.94 -3.81 -15.81
N GLN A 89 -4.99 -4.52 -16.24
CA GLN A 89 -5.17 -4.96 -17.62
C GLN A 89 -5.14 -3.83 -18.66
N HIS A 90 -5.26 -2.57 -18.25
CA HIS A 90 -5.20 -1.39 -19.10
C HIS A 90 -3.85 -0.67 -19.01
N GLN A 91 -2.81 -1.30 -18.45
CA GLN A 91 -1.46 -0.74 -18.29
C GLN A 91 -1.41 0.55 -17.44
N ARG A 92 -2.36 0.67 -16.50
CA ARG A 92 -2.45 1.80 -15.56
C ARG A 92 -2.05 1.35 -14.16
N ILE A 93 -1.49 2.27 -13.36
CA ILE A 93 -1.02 1.99 -11.99
C ILE A 93 -2.20 1.58 -11.11
N CYS A 94 -2.03 0.51 -10.33
CA CYS A 94 -2.97 0.12 -9.28
C CYS A 94 -2.38 0.38 -7.89
N GLU A 95 -1.35 -0.37 -7.54
CA GLU A 95 -0.73 -0.41 -6.21
C GLU A 95 0.57 -1.22 -6.28
N THR A 96 1.15 -1.59 -5.14
CA THR A 96 2.29 -2.50 -5.09
C THR A 96 1.89 -3.88 -4.58
N SER A 97 2.85 -4.80 -4.37
CA SER A 97 2.54 -6.14 -3.88
C SER A 97 1.83 -6.14 -2.51
N ILE A 98 2.04 -5.12 -1.68
CA ILE A 98 1.52 -5.07 -0.31
C ILE A 98 1.10 -3.66 0.17
N SER A 99 1.04 -2.66 -0.70
CA SER A 99 0.80 -1.26 -0.31
C SER A 99 0.08 -0.47 -1.40
N ASN A 100 -0.79 0.47 -1.02
CA ASN A 100 -1.27 1.47 -1.97
C ASN A 100 -0.15 2.47 -2.31
N ILE A 101 -0.23 3.09 -3.48
CA ILE A 101 0.79 4.01 -4.02
C ILE A 101 0.23 5.43 -4.17
N PHE A 102 1.07 6.42 -3.88
CA PHE A 102 0.84 7.84 -4.14
C PHE A 102 2.02 8.41 -4.91
N CYS A 103 1.77 9.41 -5.74
CA CYS A 103 2.81 10.18 -6.39
C CYS A 103 2.51 11.68 -6.39
N ARG A 104 3.55 12.51 -6.38
CA ARG A 104 3.46 13.98 -6.38
C ARG A 104 4.16 14.56 -7.60
N ILE A 105 3.53 15.52 -8.25
CA ILE A 105 4.09 16.33 -9.33
C ILE A 105 3.73 17.79 -9.07
N GLY A 106 4.74 18.64 -8.86
CA GLY A 106 4.51 20.00 -8.39
C GLY A 106 3.58 20.01 -7.16
N ASN A 107 2.44 20.70 -7.29
CA ASN A 107 1.45 20.85 -6.22
C ASN A 107 0.28 19.85 -6.29
N VAL A 108 0.38 18.81 -7.12
CA VAL A 108 -0.68 17.79 -7.29
C VAL A 108 -0.21 16.44 -6.75
N ILE A 109 -1.03 15.80 -5.93
CA ILE A 109 -0.86 14.44 -5.44
C ILE A 109 -1.89 13.56 -6.10
N LEU A 110 -1.42 12.47 -6.70
CA LEU A 110 -2.27 11.45 -7.30
C LEU A 110 -2.16 10.14 -6.53
N THR A 111 -3.26 9.42 -6.46
CA THR A 111 -3.29 7.99 -6.12
C THR A 111 -4.25 7.30 -7.07
N PRO A 112 -4.03 6.02 -7.43
CA PRO A 112 -4.96 5.29 -8.28
C PRO A 112 -6.38 5.32 -7.72
N SER A 113 -7.37 5.58 -8.59
CA SER A 113 -8.77 5.36 -8.27
C SER A 113 -9.02 3.89 -7.90
N ILE A 114 -9.95 3.63 -6.97
CA ILE A 114 -10.33 2.26 -6.59
C ILE A 114 -10.89 1.45 -7.77
N GLU A 115 -11.38 2.13 -8.80
CA GLU A 115 -11.84 1.50 -10.05
C GLU A 115 -10.69 0.89 -10.86
N GLU A 116 -9.44 1.33 -10.63
CA GLU A 116 -8.27 0.77 -11.30
C GLU A 116 -7.85 -0.58 -10.70
N GLY A 117 -8.49 -1.04 -9.63
CA GLY A 117 -8.31 -2.37 -9.05
C GLY A 117 -7.53 -2.40 -7.73
N CYS A 118 -7.07 -1.25 -7.23
CA CYS A 118 -6.37 -1.17 -5.96
C CYS A 118 -7.30 -1.42 -4.76
N VAL A 119 -6.76 -1.98 -3.69
CA VAL A 119 -7.50 -2.21 -2.44
C VAL A 119 -7.83 -0.86 -1.81
N ALA A 120 -9.07 -0.68 -1.32
CA ALA A 120 -9.50 0.49 -0.58
C ALA A 120 -8.86 0.53 0.84
N GLY A 121 -7.56 0.78 0.89
CA GLY A 121 -6.77 0.72 2.12
C GLY A 121 -7.23 1.74 3.17
N ILE A 122 -7.39 1.29 4.41
CA ILE A 122 -7.77 2.18 5.52
C ILE A 122 -6.70 3.25 5.76
N PHE A 123 -5.42 2.90 5.69
CA PHE A 123 -4.35 3.89 5.87
C PHE A 123 -4.24 4.86 4.68
N ARG A 124 -4.49 4.40 3.44
CA ARG A 124 -4.69 5.28 2.26
C ARG A 124 -5.79 6.31 2.53
N LYS A 125 -6.95 5.89 3.07
CA LYS A 125 -8.04 6.80 3.46
C LYS A 125 -7.60 7.82 4.51
N GLN A 126 -6.81 7.41 5.50
CA GLN A 126 -6.27 8.33 6.51
C GLN A 126 -5.35 9.38 5.87
N VAL A 127 -4.45 8.97 4.96
CA VAL A 127 -3.58 9.89 4.21
C VAL A 127 -4.40 10.86 3.36
N LEU A 128 -5.40 10.39 2.61
CA LEU A 128 -6.29 11.25 1.82
C LEU A 128 -7.01 12.28 2.70
N ASN A 129 -7.47 11.89 3.89
CA ASN A 129 -8.09 12.80 4.84
C ASN A 129 -7.10 13.85 5.38
N ALA A 130 -5.88 13.43 5.75
CA ALA A 130 -4.84 14.34 6.24
C ALA A 130 -4.44 15.37 5.18
N LEU A 131 -4.39 14.94 3.91
CA LEU A 131 -4.03 15.82 2.80
C LEU A 131 -5.08 16.91 2.49
N ARG A 132 -6.34 16.78 2.94
CA ARG A 132 -7.37 17.83 2.77
C ARG A 132 -7.01 19.14 3.48
N GLY A 133 -6.14 19.09 4.50
CA GLY A 133 -5.62 20.27 5.20
C GLY A 133 -4.30 20.80 4.64
N HIS A 134 -3.75 20.19 3.60
CA HIS A 134 -2.49 20.58 2.97
C HIS A 134 -2.73 21.50 1.75
N PRO A 135 -1.75 22.30 1.33
CA PRO A 135 -1.85 23.12 0.11
C PRO A 135 -1.89 22.32 -1.20
N TYR A 136 -1.80 20.99 -1.15
CA TYR A 136 -1.77 20.14 -2.34
C TYR A 136 -3.17 19.86 -2.88
N GLU A 137 -3.30 19.86 -4.20
CA GLU A 137 -4.47 19.30 -4.87
C GLU A 137 -4.36 17.78 -4.90
N VAL A 138 -5.42 17.05 -4.53
CA VAL A 138 -5.38 15.59 -4.39
C VAL A 138 -6.43 14.95 -5.28
N HIS A 139 -6.01 14.02 -6.13
CA HIS A 139 -6.92 13.26 -6.99
C HIS A 139 -6.75 11.75 -6.85
N GLU A 140 -7.90 11.09 -6.73
CA GLU A 140 -8.02 9.65 -6.97
C GLU A 140 -8.34 9.48 -8.46
N THR A 141 -7.37 9.07 -9.27
CA THR A 141 -7.50 9.08 -10.74
C THR A 141 -6.78 7.93 -11.41
N GLN A 142 -6.87 7.85 -12.72
CA GLN A 142 -6.13 6.92 -13.56
C GLN A 142 -4.71 7.45 -13.76
N ILE A 143 -3.70 6.63 -13.52
CA ILE A 143 -2.29 7.02 -13.61
C ILE A 143 -1.60 6.08 -14.59
N SER A 144 -0.93 6.61 -15.61
CA SER A 144 -0.11 5.80 -16.51
C SER A 144 1.28 5.54 -15.93
N ALA A 145 1.97 4.51 -16.43
CA ALA A 145 3.35 4.22 -16.04
C ALA A 145 4.29 5.41 -16.29
N ASP A 146 4.15 6.09 -17.44
CA ASP A 146 4.94 7.26 -17.78
C ASP A 146 4.73 8.41 -16.79
N TYR A 147 3.48 8.62 -16.36
CA TYR A 147 3.15 9.67 -15.41
C TYR A 147 3.79 9.40 -14.06
N LEU A 148 3.71 8.16 -13.57
CA LEU A 148 4.39 7.75 -12.33
C LEU A 148 5.92 7.89 -12.46
N MET A 149 6.49 7.52 -13.59
CA MET A 149 7.94 7.62 -13.83
C MET A 149 8.45 9.05 -13.82
N ASN A 150 7.62 10.02 -14.22
CA ASN A 150 7.92 11.45 -14.18
C ASN A 150 7.53 12.12 -12.85
N ALA A 151 6.94 11.38 -11.91
CA ALA A 151 6.65 11.92 -10.59
C ALA A 151 7.92 12.36 -9.86
N GLU A 152 7.86 13.51 -9.18
CA GLU A 152 8.96 14.01 -8.35
C GLU A 152 9.15 13.12 -7.13
N GLU A 153 8.04 12.73 -6.51
CA GLU A 153 8.01 11.95 -5.29
C GLU A 153 6.98 10.82 -5.41
N ILE A 154 7.32 9.67 -4.82
CA ILE A 154 6.45 8.50 -4.71
C ILE A 154 6.55 8.00 -3.28
N PHE A 155 5.42 7.60 -2.71
CA PHE A 155 5.41 6.93 -1.41
C PHE A 155 4.35 5.86 -1.36
N LEU A 156 4.58 4.86 -0.50
CA LEU A 156 3.68 3.74 -0.31
C LEU A 156 2.97 3.85 1.03
N THR A 157 1.77 3.27 1.10
CA THR A 157 0.95 3.29 2.31
C THR A 157 0.36 1.92 2.60
N ASN A 158 0.49 1.44 3.83
CA ASN A 158 -0.33 0.34 4.34
C ASN A 158 -0.52 0.44 5.85
N VAL A 159 -1.50 -0.28 6.40
CA VAL A 159 -1.85 -0.16 7.83
C VAL A 159 -0.78 -0.72 8.78
N ILE A 160 0.11 -1.58 8.29
CA ILE A 160 1.12 -2.25 9.14
C ILE A 160 2.41 -1.45 9.23
N ARG A 161 2.80 -0.77 8.15
CA ARG A 161 4.06 -0.03 8.00
C ARG A 161 3.85 1.48 7.92
N GLY A 162 2.60 1.95 7.88
CA GLY A 162 2.27 3.36 7.72
C GLY A 162 2.70 3.89 6.37
N ILE A 163 3.43 5.01 6.38
CA ILE A 163 4.03 5.63 5.19
C ILE A 163 5.44 5.11 4.98
N ARG A 164 5.70 4.58 3.79
CA ARG A 164 7.02 4.10 3.37
C ARG A 164 7.56 5.02 2.27
N VAL A 165 8.76 5.51 2.49
CA VAL A 165 9.45 6.43 1.58
C VAL A 165 10.01 5.64 0.40
N VAL A 166 9.75 6.05 -0.84
CA VAL A 166 10.42 5.48 -2.01
C VAL A 166 11.62 6.37 -2.37
N GLY A 167 12.81 5.78 -2.37
CA GLY A 167 14.02 6.49 -2.77
C GLY A 167 14.27 6.42 -4.27
N THR A 168 13.94 5.30 -4.90
CA THR A 168 14.20 5.07 -6.33
C THR A 168 13.12 4.22 -6.99
N VAL A 169 12.82 4.53 -8.26
CA VAL A 169 12.03 3.69 -9.16
C VAL A 169 12.87 3.34 -10.38
N GLY A 170 13.23 2.06 -10.51
CA GLY A 170 14.28 1.64 -11.43
C GLY A 170 15.56 2.43 -11.16
N THR A 171 16.09 3.13 -12.16
CA THR A 171 17.30 3.97 -12.01
C THR A 171 17.02 5.42 -11.60
N LYS A 172 15.75 5.83 -11.46
CA LYS A 172 15.38 7.22 -11.15
C LYS A 172 15.22 7.44 -9.66
N THR A 173 15.99 8.38 -9.11
CA THR A 173 15.80 8.89 -7.74
C THR A 173 14.51 9.70 -7.62
N LYS A 174 13.88 9.64 -6.45
CA LYS A 174 12.67 10.39 -6.09
C LYS A 174 12.95 11.28 -4.88
N ASP A 175 12.28 12.44 -4.85
CA ASP A 175 12.14 13.25 -3.65
C ASP A 175 11.33 12.46 -2.59
N ASN A 176 11.48 12.84 -1.33
CA ASN A 176 10.84 12.22 -0.17
C ASN A 176 10.32 13.22 0.87
N THR A 177 10.25 14.50 0.51
CA THR A 177 9.87 15.58 1.42
C THR A 177 8.46 15.41 1.98
N LEU A 178 7.46 15.16 1.12
CA LEU A 178 6.08 14.98 1.57
C LEU A 178 5.91 13.70 2.40
N ALA A 179 6.55 12.60 2.00
CA ALA A 179 6.50 11.33 2.69
C ALA A 179 7.02 11.46 4.13
N HIS A 180 8.11 12.19 4.34
CA HIS A 180 8.64 12.48 5.67
C HIS A 180 7.71 13.38 6.49
N GLN A 181 7.15 14.43 5.88
CA GLN A 181 6.18 15.32 6.55
C GLN A 181 4.95 14.54 7.04
N LEU A 182 4.38 13.71 6.16
CA LEU A 182 3.22 12.89 6.52
C LEU A 182 3.60 11.84 7.56
N LYS A 183 4.79 11.23 7.48
CA LYS A 183 5.26 10.26 8.47
C LYS A 183 5.37 10.92 9.86
N GLN A 184 5.92 12.12 9.96
CA GLN A 184 5.96 12.91 11.19
C GLN A 184 4.56 13.25 11.72
N HIS A 185 3.65 13.67 10.83
CA HIS A 185 2.26 13.95 11.20
C HIS A 185 1.57 12.72 11.82
N PHE A 186 1.69 11.54 11.20
CA PHE A 186 1.06 10.33 11.71
C PHE A 186 1.73 9.77 12.97
N SER A 187 3.05 9.90 13.12
CA SER A 187 3.73 9.54 14.37
C SER A 187 3.28 10.41 15.56
N ALA A 188 2.91 11.68 15.32
CA ALA A 188 2.36 12.54 16.37
C ALA A 188 0.91 12.16 16.75
N LEU A 189 0.12 11.65 15.81
CA LEU A 189 -1.26 11.21 16.05
C LEU A 189 -1.34 9.83 16.70
N TYR A 190 -0.38 8.95 16.41
CA TYR A 190 -0.31 7.58 16.91
C TYR A 190 1.07 7.33 17.53
N PRO A 191 1.34 7.87 18.73
CA PRO A 191 2.56 7.54 19.45
C PRO A 191 2.58 6.05 19.83
N ASP A 192 3.77 5.46 19.84
CA ASP A 192 4.00 4.06 20.24
C ASP A 192 3.58 3.78 21.69
#